data_AF-A0A227JHU5-F1
#
_entry.id   AF-A0A227JHU5-F1
#
_cell.length_a   1.000
_cell.length_b   1.000
_cell.length_c   1.000
_cell.angle_alpha   90.00
_cell.angle_beta   90.00
_cell.angle_gamma   90.00
#
_symmetry.space_group_name_H-M   'P 1'
#
loop_
_entity.id
_entity.type
_entity.pdbx_description
1 polymer ?
#
loop_
_entity_poly.entity_id
_entity_poly.type
_entity_poly.pdbx_seq_one_letter_code
_entity_poly.pdbx_strand_id
1 'polypeptide(L)'
;ARIEKRINNTCRRLLAMPGHVNKGEIRSSLDAMKTLVEHYFAFRSIGKGNPRKPRDGLFYTSPSSDKGLSQYLKETNDKQSRLLLMGLLSAYLQAKGPTDLRRCARPILIIEDPEGRLHPTHLARAWSLLQLLPMQKILTTNSGSLLGSVPLYSIRRLIRLSDKTIAKSLNTSKFGGDELRRIGFHIRFHRAGALFARCWLLVEGETEVWLFNELARQCGYDLAAEGVQIVEFAQSGLRSLIKVAKEFGIDWHVVTDGDPAGKKYAHTVRAQLGHDQERHRLTELPDRDIEHFLYNHGFELFFKDMIKVPHDHPIPAKKVVNRVLKKHAKPDLALAIVSHCEEKGMECIPVLLRWTLKRIVTMASGNT
;
A
#
# COMPACT_ATOMS: atom_id res chain seq x y z
N ALA A 1 -16.90 33.74 20.26
CA ALA A 1 -17.33 34.93 19.49
C ALA A 1 -16.19 35.84 18.98
N ARG A 2 -15.58 36.74 19.78
CA ARG A 2 -14.57 37.72 19.28
C ARG A 2 -13.29 37.07 18.71
N ILE A 3 -12.77 36.06 19.41
CA ILE A 3 -11.56 35.31 19.02
C ILE A 3 -11.77 34.56 17.69
N GLU A 4 -12.95 33.95 17.51
CA GLU A 4 -13.31 33.21 16.29
C GLU A 4 -13.45 34.13 15.07
N LYS A 5 -14.13 35.29 15.25
CA LYS A 5 -14.25 36.32 14.19
C LYS A 5 -12.87 36.81 13.74
N ARG A 6 -11.93 36.97 14.68
CA ARG A 6 -10.56 37.40 14.40
C ARG A 6 -9.82 36.40 13.50
N ILE A 7 -9.82 35.12 13.86
CA ILE A 7 -9.15 34.08 13.06
C ILE A 7 -9.76 33.99 11.66
N ASN A 8 -11.09 34.01 11.56
CA ASN A 8 -11.76 33.98 10.26
C ASN A 8 -11.40 35.19 9.39
N ASN A 9 -11.27 36.38 9.97
CA ASN A 9 -10.86 37.57 9.21
C ASN A 9 -9.39 37.47 8.74
N THR A 10 -8.48 37.03 9.61
CA THR A 10 -7.07 36.83 9.23
C THR A 10 -6.92 35.75 8.16
N CYS A 11 -7.63 34.62 8.28
CA CYS A 11 -7.59 33.56 7.26
C CYS A 11 -8.17 34.02 5.93
N ARG A 12 -9.28 34.77 5.91
CA ARG A 12 -9.83 35.36 4.67
C ARG A 12 -8.82 36.31 4.02
N ARG A 13 -8.16 37.17 4.80
CA ARG A 13 -7.14 38.09 4.27
C ARG A 13 -5.89 37.38 3.78
N LEU A 14 -5.45 36.31 4.44
CA LEU A 14 -4.33 35.47 4.00
C LEU A 14 -4.63 34.76 2.66
N LEU A 15 -5.88 34.30 2.46
CA LEU A 15 -6.30 33.65 1.22
C LEU A 15 -6.53 34.64 0.08
N ALA A 16 -7.08 35.82 0.37
CA ALA A 16 -7.38 36.84 -0.63
C ALA A 16 -6.16 37.70 -1.02
N MET A 17 -5.31 38.05 -0.07
CA MET A 17 -4.12 38.91 -0.28
C MET A 17 -2.96 38.50 0.66
N PRO A 18 -2.15 37.49 0.28
CA PRO A 18 -1.12 36.90 1.14
C PRO A 18 -0.07 37.90 1.68
N GLY A 19 0.25 38.95 0.90
CA GLY A 19 1.25 39.97 1.26
C GLY A 19 0.77 41.05 2.23
N HIS A 20 -0.53 41.14 2.52
CA HIS A 20 -1.14 42.24 3.29
C HIS A 20 -1.38 41.91 4.77
N VAL A 21 -0.89 40.76 5.25
CA VAL A 21 -1.09 40.32 6.63
C VAL A 21 0.20 40.53 7.42
N ASN A 22 0.16 41.44 8.38
CA ASN A 22 1.35 41.82 9.16
C ASN A 22 1.77 40.65 10.08
N LYS A 23 3.08 40.51 10.35
CA LYS A 23 3.65 39.54 11.31
C LYS A 23 2.95 39.62 12.68
N GLY A 24 2.57 40.82 13.13
CA GLY A 24 1.82 41.02 14.37
C GLY A 24 0.40 40.43 14.34
N GLU A 25 -0.31 40.56 13.21
CA GLU A 25 -1.64 39.96 13.02
C GLU A 25 -1.57 38.43 12.99
N ILE A 26 -0.54 37.87 12.34
CA ILE A 26 -0.29 36.43 12.32
C ILE A 26 -0.01 35.92 13.74
N ARG A 27 0.89 36.57 14.48
CA ARG A 27 1.23 36.18 15.86
C ARG A 27 0.00 36.19 16.77
N SER A 28 -0.78 37.26 16.71
CA SER A 28 -1.97 37.37 17.55
C SER A 28 -3.11 36.43 17.12
N SER A 29 -3.17 36.04 15.85
CA SER A 29 -4.09 35.00 15.36
C SER A 29 -3.65 33.60 15.82
N LEU A 30 -2.34 33.34 15.94
CA LEU A 30 -1.80 32.11 16.52
C LEU A 30 -2.08 32.01 18.03
N ASP A 31 -1.99 33.12 18.77
CA ASP A 31 -2.36 33.14 20.19
C ASP A 31 -3.85 32.88 20.38
N ALA A 32 -4.70 33.56 19.59
CA ALA A 32 -6.13 33.31 19.52
C ALA A 32 -6.45 31.85 19.19
N MET A 33 -5.70 31.28 18.25
CA MET A 33 -5.82 29.88 17.86
C MET A 33 -5.51 28.94 19.02
N LYS A 34 -4.42 29.17 19.74
CA LYS A 34 -4.05 28.37 20.90
C LYS A 34 -5.16 28.34 21.95
N THR A 35 -5.77 29.50 22.23
CA THR A 35 -6.91 29.60 23.16
C THR A 35 -8.12 28.80 22.67
N LEU A 36 -8.43 28.83 21.37
CA LEU A 36 -9.54 28.03 20.83
C LEU A 36 -9.24 26.55 20.82
N VAL A 37 -7.98 26.18 20.57
CA VAL A 37 -7.55 24.79 20.63
C VAL A 37 -7.68 24.26 22.05
N GLU A 38 -7.25 25.01 23.05
CA GLU A 38 -7.47 24.67 24.45
C GLU A 38 -8.98 24.62 24.75
N HIS A 39 -9.79 25.56 24.27
CA HIS A 39 -11.23 25.56 24.55
C HIS A 39 -11.99 24.37 23.93
N TYR A 40 -11.74 24.06 22.65
CA TYR A 40 -12.47 23.03 21.91
C TYR A 40 -11.83 21.65 21.99
N PHE A 41 -10.53 21.57 22.28
CA PHE A 41 -9.74 20.34 22.22
C PHE A 41 -8.99 20.02 23.53
N ALA A 42 -9.22 20.71 24.66
CA ALA A 42 -8.63 20.35 25.98
C ALA A 42 -9.16 19.03 26.58
N PHE A 43 -9.74 18.14 25.78
CA PHE A 43 -10.21 16.87 26.29
C PHE A 43 -9.01 15.97 26.66
N ARG A 44 -8.82 15.73 27.96
CA ARG A 44 -7.99 14.62 28.45
C ARG A 44 -8.62 13.33 27.95
N SER A 45 -7.91 12.60 27.09
CA SER A 45 -8.26 11.23 26.73
C SER A 45 -8.48 10.45 28.02
N ILE A 46 -9.74 10.11 28.34
CA ILE A 46 -10.02 9.08 29.33
C ILE A 46 -9.47 7.82 28.68
N GLY A 47 -8.26 7.46 29.07
CA GLY A 47 -7.65 6.20 28.72
C GLY A 47 -8.48 5.08 29.30
N LYS A 48 -9.54 4.65 28.60
CA LYS A 48 -9.80 3.22 28.53
C LYS A 48 -8.66 2.64 27.70
N GLY A 49 -7.54 2.41 28.39
CA GLY A 49 -6.49 1.54 27.89
C GLY A 49 -7.18 0.26 27.46
N ASN A 50 -7.22 0.01 26.16
CA ASN A 50 -7.37 -1.36 25.72
C ASN A 50 -5.94 -1.92 25.82
N PRO A 51 -5.62 -2.76 26.82
CA PRO A 51 -4.28 -3.29 27.02
C PRO A 51 -3.78 -4.15 25.84
N ARG A 52 -4.63 -4.37 24.82
CA ARG A 52 -4.35 -5.09 23.58
C ARG A 52 -4.34 -4.20 22.34
N LYS A 53 -3.92 -2.94 22.42
CA LYS A 53 -3.49 -2.24 21.18
C LYS A 53 -2.12 -2.81 20.82
N PRO A 54 -1.97 -3.61 19.73
CA PRO A 54 -0.64 -3.91 19.23
C PRO A 54 0.00 -2.56 18.92
N ARG A 55 1.09 -2.26 19.63
CA ARG A 55 2.07 -1.30 19.17
C ARG A 55 2.56 -1.90 17.86
N ASP A 56 1.97 -1.49 16.74
CA ASP A 56 2.56 -1.73 15.41
C ASP A 56 3.86 -0.93 15.39
N GLY A 57 4.88 -1.55 15.99
CA GLY A 57 6.21 -1.06 16.16
C GLY A 57 6.82 -0.85 14.79
N LEU A 58 7.08 0.43 14.51
CA LEU A 58 8.23 0.96 13.78
C LEU A 58 8.06 2.48 13.66
N PHE A 59 6.82 2.98 13.49
CA PHE A 59 6.54 4.43 13.37
C PHE A 59 5.19 4.91 13.90
N TYR A 60 4.31 4.03 14.42
CA TYR A 60 3.16 4.52 15.18
C TYR A 60 3.62 4.91 16.59
N THR A 61 4.38 5.98 16.68
CA THR A 61 4.24 6.85 17.83
C THR A 61 2.78 7.30 17.77
N SER A 62 1.90 6.64 18.54
CA SER A 62 0.89 7.43 19.22
C SER A 62 1.68 8.62 19.74
N PRO A 63 1.39 9.87 19.33
CA PRO A 63 2.06 11.00 19.94
C PRO A 63 1.94 10.72 21.43
N SER A 64 3.10 10.64 22.10
CA SER A 64 3.12 10.58 23.55
C SER A 64 2.08 11.59 23.98
N SER A 65 1.14 11.15 24.80
CA SER A 65 -0.04 11.90 25.22
C SER A 65 0.28 13.29 25.81
N ASP A 66 1.56 13.65 25.91
CA ASP A 66 2.10 14.88 26.44
C ASP A 66 2.36 15.97 25.40
N LYS A 67 2.67 15.67 24.13
CA LYS A 67 2.85 16.74 23.12
C LYS A 67 1.53 17.07 22.42
N GLY A 68 0.66 17.79 23.12
CA GLY A 68 -0.61 18.29 22.56
C GLY A 68 -0.42 19.24 21.36
N LEU A 69 -1.49 19.44 20.57
CA LEU A 69 -1.52 20.41 19.46
C LEU A 69 -1.01 21.80 19.87
N SER A 70 -1.30 22.20 21.11
CA SER A 70 -0.86 23.47 21.71
C SER A 70 0.67 23.55 21.93
N GLN A 71 1.35 22.42 22.16
CA GLN A 71 2.80 22.35 22.28
C GLN A 71 3.47 22.34 20.90
N TYR A 72 2.94 21.56 19.95
CA TYR A 72 3.40 21.60 18.56
C TYR A 72 3.30 23.00 17.97
N LEU A 73 2.22 23.72 18.26
CA LEU A 73 2.03 25.14 17.91
C LEU A 73 3.13 26.07 18.43
N LYS A 74 3.62 25.83 19.65
CA LYS A 74 4.70 26.63 20.26
C LYS A 74 6.06 26.32 19.65
N GLU A 75 6.32 25.05 19.35
CA GLU A 75 7.62 24.58 18.85
C GLU A 75 7.78 24.84 17.33
N THR A 76 6.69 24.87 16.57
CA THR A 76 6.74 24.99 15.11
C THR A 76 6.98 26.43 14.67
N ASN A 77 8.16 26.70 14.11
CA ASN A 77 8.51 27.98 13.47
C ASN A 77 8.29 28.02 11.95
N ASP A 78 7.91 26.90 11.33
CA ASP A 78 7.65 26.85 9.90
C ASP A 78 6.38 27.63 9.52
N LYS A 79 6.51 28.55 8.56
CA LYS A 79 5.41 29.40 8.08
C LYS A 79 4.32 28.57 7.40
N GLN A 80 4.70 27.56 6.60
CA GLN A 80 3.73 26.75 5.87
C GLN A 80 2.87 25.91 6.82
N SER A 81 3.48 25.29 7.82
CA SER A 81 2.77 24.51 8.84
C SER A 81 1.79 25.37 9.65
N ARG A 82 2.17 26.60 9.99
CA ARG A 82 1.29 27.57 10.67
C ARG A 82 0.09 27.96 9.81
N LEU A 83 0.31 28.24 8.52
CA LEU A 83 -0.77 28.58 7.57
C LEU A 83 -1.74 27.41 7.39
N LEU A 84 -1.23 26.19 7.28
CA LEU A 84 -2.05 25.00 7.12
C LEU A 84 -2.95 24.76 8.34
N LEU A 85 -2.38 24.92 9.54
CA LEU A 85 -3.13 24.83 10.79
C LEU A 85 -4.19 25.93 10.93
N MET A 86 -3.85 27.16 10.49
CA MET A 86 -4.81 28.27 10.41
C MET A 86 -5.98 27.95 9.48
N GLY A 87 -5.69 27.38 8.31
CA GLY A 87 -6.70 26.92 7.36
C GLY A 87 -7.63 25.86 7.98
N LEU A 88 -7.03 24.83 8.60
CA LEU A 88 -7.76 23.74 9.24
C LEU A 88 -8.70 24.23 10.35
N LEU A 89 -8.23 25.13 11.21
CA LEU A 89 -9.04 25.66 12.31
C LEU A 89 -10.08 26.66 11.83
N SER A 90 -9.79 27.45 10.80
CA SER A 90 -10.82 28.29 10.18
C SER A 90 -11.92 27.43 9.55
N ALA A 91 -11.58 26.35 8.85
CA ALA A 91 -12.54 25.40 8.31
C ALA A 91 -13.39 24.76 9.42
N TYR A 92 -12.76 24.35 10.53
CA TYR A 92 -13.47 23.85 11.71
C TYR A 92 -14.45 24.88 12.29
N LEU A 93 -14.03 26.15 12.45
CA LEU A 93 -14.89 27.21 12.97
C LEU A 93 -16.04 27.56 12.02
N GLN A 94 -15.79 27.51 10.71
CA GLN A 94 -16.83 27.70 9.70
C GLN A 94 -17.85 26.56 9.74
N ALA A 95 -17.39 25.30 9.85
CA ALA A 95 -18.25 24.13 9.96
C ALA A 95 -19.04 24.08 11.28
N LYS A 96 -18.45 24.53 12.39
CA LYS A 96 -19.16 24.72 13.68
C LYS A 96 -20.33 25.70 13.53
N GLY A 97 -20.17 26.74 12.70
CA GLY A 97 -21.14 27.80 12.59
C GLY A 97 -21.39 28.54 13.93
N PRO A 98 -22.57 29.14 14.13
CA PRO A 98 -22.90 29.88 15.34
C PRO A 98 -23.25 28.98 16.54
N THR A 99 -23.42 27.67 16.32
CA THR A 99 -23.81 26.74 17.38
C THR A 99 -22.68 26.54 18.37
N ASP A 100 -22.99 26.62 19.67
CA ASP A 100 -22.04 26.23 20.71
C ASP A 100 -22.05 24.72 20.91
N LEU A 101 -20.86 24.15 20.87
CA LEU A 101 -20.67 22.73 21.09
C LEU A 101 -20.85 22.45 22.58
N ARG A 102 -21.70 21.46 22.90
CA ARG A 102 -21.82 20.96 24.27
C ARG A 102 -20.45 20.53 24.77
N ARG A 103 -20.19 20.66 26.08
CA ARG A 103 -18.91 20.32 26.71
C ARG A 103 -18.42 18.89 26.42
N CYS A 104 -19.34 17.95 26.15
CA CYS A 104 -19.05 16.55 25.84
C CYS A 104 -19.19 16.21 24.34
N ALA A 105 -19.45 17.19 23.48
CA ALA A 105 -19.57 16.97 22.05
C ALA A 105 -18.21 16.52 21.48
N ARG A 106 -18.21 15.42 20.75
CA ARG A 106 -17.03 14.89 20.07
C ARG A 106 -17.21 15.09 18.56
N PRO A 107 -16.56 16.09 17.97
CA PRO A 107 -16.68 16.32 16.54
C PRO A 107 -16.07 15.14 15.76
N ILE A 108 -16.68 14.84 14.62
CA ILE A 108 -16.18 13.88 13.64
C ILE A 108 -15.69 14.69 12.44
N LEU A 109 -14.45 14.49 12.04
CA LEU A 109 -13.87 15.08 10.84
C LEU A 109 -13.97 14.08 9.71
N ILE A 110 -14.65 14.47 8.63
CA ILE A 110 -14.70 13.70 7.39
C ILE A 110 -13.85 14.44 6.35
N ILE A 111 -12.92 13.74 5.73
CA ILE A 111 -12.04 14.27 4.70
C ILE A 111 -12.17 13.38 3.48
N GLU A 112 -12.37 13.98 2.33
CA GLU A 112 -12.44 13.29 1.04
C GLU A 112 -11.19 13.61 0.23
N ASP A 113 -10.46 12.58 -0.17
CA ASP A 113 -9.31 12.59 -1.10
C ASP A 113 -8.35 13.79 -0.94
N PRO A 114 -7.73 13.96 0.24
CA PRO A 114 -6.87 15.10 0.57
C PRO A 114 -5.63 15.23 -0.33
N GLU A 115 -5.23 14.16 -0.99
CA GLU A 115 -4.14 14.14 -1.96
C GLU A 115 -4.47 14.86 -3.27
N GLY A 116 -5.75 15.03 -3.63
CA GLY A 116 -6.16 15.46 -4.96
C GLY A 116 -5.65 16.85 -5.38
N ARG A 117 -5.20 17.68 -4.42
CA ARG A 117 -4.65 19.02 -4.67
C ARG A 117 -3.35 19.31 -3.93
N LEU A 118 -2.78 18.30 -3.24
CA LEU A 118 -1.59 18.49 -2.42
C LEU A 118 -0.42 17.70 -3.00
N HIS A 119 0.70 18.39 -3.18
CA HIS A 119 1.97 17.73 -3.39
C HIS A 119 2.23 16.72 -2.24
N PRO A 120 2.83 15.54 -2.47
CA PRO A 120 3.03 14.51 -1.45
C PRO A 120 3.68 15.01 -0.15
N THR A 121 4.63 15.94 -0.25
CA THR A 121 5.27 16.57 0.93
C THR A 121 4.28 17.39 1.76
N HIS A 122 3.39 18.14 1.12
CA HIS A 122 2.37 18.93 1.83
C HIS A 122 1.31 18.02 2.43
N LEU A 123 0.94 16.94 1.73
CA LEU A 123 0.03 15.92 2.24
C LEU A 123 0.58 15.27 3.52
N ALA A 124 1.86 14.87 3.51
CA ALA A 124 2.50 14.27 4.69
C ALA A 124 2.52 15.25 5.88
N ARG A 125 2.83 16.53 5.64
CA ARG A 125 2.77 17.56 6.70
C ARG A 125 1.35 17.77 7.22
N ALA A 126 0.38 17.89 6.32
CA ALA A 126 -1.04 18.03 6.67
C ALA A 126 -1.52 16.85 7.52
N TRP A 127 -1.13 15.65 7.12
CA TRP A 127 -1.47 14.44 7.83
C TRP A 127 -0.90 14.43 9.25
N SER A 128 0.37 14.79 9.43
CA SER A 128 0.97 14.93 10.76
C SER A 128 0.22 15.92 11.66
N LEU A 129 -0.25 17.05 11.11
CA LEU A 129 -1.08 18.00 11.86
C LEU A 129 -2.45 17.43 12.21
N LEU A 130 -3.09 16.75 11.24
CA LEU A 130 -4.40 16.12 11.42
C LEU A 130 -4.35 15.04 12.50
N GLN A 131 -3.25 14.28 12.60
CA GLN A 131 -3.06 13.28 13.64
C GLN A 131 -3.10 13.88 15.05
N LEU A 132 -2.62 15.12 15.24
CA LEU A 132 -2.61 15.81 16.54
C LEU A 132 -4.00 16.25 17.03
N LEU A 133 -5.00 16.36 16.14
CA LEU A 133 -6.35 16.75 16.55
C LEU A 133 -7.03 15.64 17.37
N PRO A 134 -7.56 15.90 18.57
CA PRO A 134 -8.18 14.88 19.42
C PRO A 134 -9.64 14.61 19.03
N MET A 135 -9.89 14.38 17.73
CA MET A 135 -11.20 14.12 17.16
C MET A 135 -11.21 12.82 16.36
N GLN A 136 -12.38 12.21 16.15
CA GLN A 136 -12.50 11.07 15.26
C GLN A 136 -12.34 11.55 13.82
N LYS A 137 -11.50 10.86 13.03
CA LYS A 137 -11.29 11.16 11.62
C LYS A 137 -11.77 10.00 10.77
N ILE A 138 -12.53 10.31 9.74
CA ILE A 138 -12.94 9.40 8.67
C ILE A 138 -12.39 10.01 7.38
N LEU A 139 -11.66 9.20 6.62
CA LEU A 139 -10.91 9.67 5.46
C LEU A 139 -11.15 8.69 4.31
N THR A 140 -11.47 9.21 3.12
CA THR A 140 -11.28 8.49 1.86
C THR A 140 -9.94 8.88 1.27
N THR A 141 -9.25 7.92 0.65
CA THR A 141 -7.93 8.15 0.06
C THR A 141 -7.68 7.12 -1.03
N ASN A 142 -7.20 7.60 -2.17
CA ASN A 142 -6.56 6.86 -3.25
C ASN A 142 -5.02 6.96 -3.16
N SER A 143 -4.50 7.71 -2.19
CA SER A 143 -3.06 7.82 -1.93
C SER A 143 -2.50 6.63 -1.16
N GLY A 144 -1.57 5.91 -1.79
CA GLY A 144 -0.78 4.86 -1.13
C GLY A 144 0.11 5.39 0.01
N SER A 145 0.57 6.63 -0.07
CA SER A 145 1.41 7.22 1.00
C SER A 145 0.62 7.46 2.28
N LEU A 146 -0.64 7.90 2.17
CA LEU A 146 -1.54 8.02 3.31
C LEU A 146 -1.91 6.65 3.87
N LEU A 147 -2.20 5.68 3.00
CA LEU A 147 -2.53 4.31 3.42
C LEU A 147 -1.36 3.65 4.18
N GLY A 148 -0.13 3.93 3.78
CA GLY A 148 1.08 3.47 4.48
C GLY A 148 1.30 4.12 5.85
N SER A 149 0.71 5.29 6.09
CA SER A 149 0.87 6.06 7.32
C SER A 149 -0.15 5.70 8.42
N VAL A 150 -1.19 4.94 8.09
CA VAL A 150 -2.26 4.55 9.03
C VAL A 150 -2.11 3.11 9.50
N PRO A 151 -2.49 2.78 10.75
CA PRO A 151 -2.40 1.42 11.23
C PRO A 151 -3.38 0.50 10.48
N LEU A 152 -2.98 -0.75 10.24
CA LEU A 152 -3.73 -1.69 9.39
C LEU A 152 -5.17 -1.92 9.87
N TYR A 153 -5.39 -1.97 11.18
CA TYR A 153 -6.72 -2.17 11.77
C TYR A 153 -7.70 -1.01 11.53
N SER A 154 -7.18 0.18 11.18
CA SER A 154 -8.01 1.36 10.87
C SER A 154 -8.47 1.39 9.41
N ILE A 155 -7.82 0.61 8.55
CA ILE A 155 -8.13 0.57 7.12
C ILE A 155 -9.47 -0.12 6.91
N ARG A 156 -10.29 0.48 6.05
CA ARG A 156 -11.54 -0.08 5.54
C ARG A 156 -11.45 -0.08 4.02
N ARG A 157 -11.51 -1.26 3.40
CA ARG A 157 -11.55 -1.40 1.94
C ARG A 157 -12.99 -1.54 1.50
N LEU A 158 -13.44 -0.63 0.66
CA LEU A 158 -14.76 -0.70 0.05
C LEU A 158 -14.66 -1.53 -1.23
N ILE A 159 -15.53 -2.52 -1.39
CA ILE A 159 -15.57 -3.42 -2.54
C ILE A 159 -16.95 -3.32 -3.15
N ARG A 160 -17.01 -2.96 -4.43
CA ARG A 160 -18.24 -2.98 -5.20
C ARG A 160 -18.46 -4.41 -5.70
N LEU A 161 -19.63 -4.97 -5.41
CA LEU A 161 -20.18 -6.17 -6.04
C LEU A 161 -21.29 -5.74 -7.00
N SER A 162 -21.83 -6.69 -7.76
CA SER A 162 -22.91 -6.42 -8.73
C SER A 162 -24.17 -5.81 -8.11
N ASP A 163 -24.50 -6.18 -6.87
CA ASP A 163 -25.72 -5.76 -6.17
C ASP A 163 -25.49 -4.72 -5.06
N LYS A 164 -24.27 -4.63 -4.51
CA LYS A 164 -23.99 -3.82 -3.31
C LYS A 164 -22.52 -3.44 -3.17
N THR A 165 -22.24 -2.48 -2.30
CA THR A 165 -20.89 -2.20 -1.82
C THR A 165 -20.72 -2.75 -0.41
N ILE A 166 -19.66 -3.53 -0.19
CA ILE A 166 -19.30 -4.07 1.12
C ILE A 166 -18.04 -3.41 1.66
N ALA A 167 -17.98 -3.22 2.98
CA ALA A 167 -16.79 -2.76 3.66
C ALA A 167 -16.05 -3.95 4.30
N LYS A 168 -14.78 -4.14 3.95
CA LYS A 168 -13.89 -5.15 4.51
C LYS A 168 -12.82 -4.51 5.39
N SER A 169 -12.41 -5.24 6.43
CA SER A 169 -11.42 -4.78 7.40
C SER A 169 -10.64 -5.96 7.97
N LEU A 170 -9.38 -5.72 8.32
CA LEU A 170 -8.53 -6.72 8.96
C LEU A 170 -9.01 -7.04 10.38
N ASN A 171 -9.39 -8.28 10.66
CA ASN A 171 -9.55 -8.74 12.03
C ASN A 171 -8.20 -9.08 12.66
N THR A 172 -7.67 -8.17 13.49
CA THR A 172 -6.36 -8.34 14.14
C THR A 172 -6.25 -9.54 15.06
N SER A 173 -7.36 -10.10 15.56
CA SER A 173 -7.30 -11.28 16.44
C SER A 173 -6.87 -12.56 15.71
N LYS A 174 -6.92 -12.57 14.37
CA LYS A 174 -6.52 -13.72 13.53
C LYS A 174 -5.03 -13.77 13.21
N PHE A 175 -4.27 -12.77 13.65
CA PHE A 175 -2.86 -12.59 13.31
C PHE A 175 -1.99 -12.59 14.56
N GLY A 176 -0.86 -13.30 14.50
CA GLY A 176 0.19 -13.17 15.51
C GLY A 176 0.91 -11.83 15.43
N GLY A 177 1.61 -11.45 16.50
CA GLY A 177 2.40 -10.20 16.52
C GLY A 177 3.49 -10.16 15.44
N ASP A 178 4.14 -11.30 15.18
CA ASP A 178 5.15 -11.41 14.13
C ASP A 178 4.55 -11.26 12.72
N GLU A 179 3.39 -11.88 12.48
CA GLU A 179 2.67 -11.76 11.21
C GLU A 179 2.29 -10.29 10.95
N LEU A 180 1.68 -9.62 11.94
CA LEU A 180 1.31 -8.20 11.83
C LEU A 180 2.51 -7.30 11.54
N ARG A 181 3.65 -7.55 12.20
CA ARG A 181 4.90 -6.82 11.96
C ARG A 181 5.39 -7.00 10.53
N ARG A 182 5.44 -8.24 10.01
CA ARG A 182 5.87 -8.51 8.63
C ARG A 182 4.92 -7.89 7.60
N ILE A 183 3.61 -7.99 7.80
CA ILE A 183 2.61 -7.34 6.95
C ILE A 183 2.75 -5.82 6.99
N GLY A 184 2.93 -5.25 8.19
CA GLY A 184 3.15 -3.82 8.38
C GLY A 184 4.39 -3.32 7.63
N PHE A 185 5.47 -4.10 7.65
CA PHE A 185 6.69 -3.77 6.91
C PHE A 185 6.51 -3.91 5.39
N HIS A 186 6.22 -5.12 4.90
CA HIS A 186 6.27 -5.40 3.46
C HIS A 186 5.06 -4.85 2.69
N ILE A 187 3.87 -4.86 3.28
CA ILE A 187 2.65 -4.37 2.62
C ILE A 187 2.41 -2.92 2.96
N ARG A 188 2.26 -2.57 4.24
CA ARG A 188 1.89 -1.18 4.58
C ARG A 188 2.99 -0.18 4.23
N PHE A 189 4.25 -0.43 4.57
CA PHE A 189 5.32 0.57 4.33
C PHE A 189 5.87 0.52 2.90
N HIS A 190 6.15 -0.68 2.37
CA HIS A 190 6.81 -0.81 1.07
C HIS A 190 5.87 -0.98 -0.13
N ARG A 191 4.66 -1.50 0.08
CA ARG A 191 3.73 -1.86 -1.01
C ARG A 191 2.29 -1.45 -0.71
N ALA A 192 2.09 -0.25 -0.16
CA ALA A 192 0.75 0.22 0.22
C ALA A 192 -0.23 0.20 -0.96
N GLY A 193 0.28 0.45 -2.17
CA GLY A 193 -0.47 0.35 -3.42
C GLY A 193 -1.15 -1.01 -3.64
N ALA A 194 -0.56 -2.10 -3.13
CA ALA A 194 -1.13 -3.44 -3.24
C ALA A 194 -2.53 -3.54 -2.60
N LEU A 195 -2.84 -2.72 -1.58
CA LEU A 195 -4.16 -2.74 -0.94
C LEU A 195 -5.27 -2.16 -1.84
N PHE A 196 -4.93 -1.41 -2.89
CA PHE A 196 -5.89 -0.97 -3.92
C PHE A 196 -6.16 -2.03 -4.98
N ALA A 197 -5.28 -3.03 -5.12
CA ALA A 197 -5.42 -4.05 -6.13
C ALA A 197 -6.73 -4.84 -5.97
N ARG A 198 -7.30 -5.24 -7.10
CA ARG A 198 -8.39 -6.21 -7.19
C ARG A 198 -7.85 -7.62 -6.96
N CYS A 199 -6.66 -7.91 -7.50
CA CYS A 199 -6.02 -9.21 -7.40
C CYS A 199 -4.51 -9.11 -7.11
N TRP A 200 -3.97 -10.05 -6.34
CA TRP A 200 -2.55 -10.23 -6.09
C TRP A 200 -1.99 -11.45 -6.82
N LEU A 201 -0.94 -11.24 -7.60
CA LEU A 201 -0.09 -12.32 -8.09
C LEU A 201 1.06 -12.51 -7.09
N LEU A 202 1.01 -13.59 -6.32
CA LEU A 202 1.98 -13.91 -5.30
C LEU A 202 3.09 -14.77 -5.90
N VAL A 203 4.33 -14.29 -5.84
CA VAL A 203 5.52 -14.94 -6.42
C VAL A 203 6.63 -15.11 -5.39
N GLU A 204 7.57 -16.03 -5.63
CA GLU A 204 8.61 -16.36 -4.65
C GLU A 204 9.59 -15.20 -4.42
N GLY A 205 10.14 -14.60 -5.48
CA GLY A 205 11.16 -13.54 -5.36
C GLY A 205 11.06 -12.43 -6.40
N GLU A 206 12.09 -11.58 -6.43
CA GLU A 206 12.16 -10.39 -7.28
C GLU A 206 12.22 -10.74 -8.77
N THR A 207 12.91 -11.81 -9.15
CA THR A 207 13.09 -12.24 -10.55
C THR A 207 11.76 -12.45 -11.25
N GLU A 208 10.85 -13.13 -10.55
CA GLU A 208 9.50 -13.43 -11.01
C GLU A 208 8.67 -12.15 -11.11
N VAL A 209 8.88 -11.18 -10.20
CA VAL A 209 8.22 -9.86 -10.28
C VAL A 209 8.59 -9.16 -11.59
N TRP A 210 9.87 -9.12 -11.96
CA TRP A 210 10.31 -8.52 -13.22
C TRP A 210 9.75 -9.27 -14.42
N LEU A 211 9.90 -10.60 -14.43
CA LEU A 211 9.51 -11.43 -15.55
C LEU A 211 7.99 -11.39 -15.80
N PHE A 212 7.16 -11.56 -14.76
CA PHE A 212 5.70 -11.56 -14.95
C PHE A 212 5.14 -10.20 -15.36
N ASN A 213 5.69 -9.08 -14.85
CA ASN A 213 5.26 -7.74 -15.29
C ASN A 213 5.48 -7.58 -16.80
N GLU A 214 6.61 -8.07 -17.27
CA GLU A 214 7.02 -7.82 -18.63
C GLU A 214 6.41 -8.81 -19.63
N LEU A 215 6.32 -10.08 -19.27
CA LEU A 215 5.54 -11.05 -20.04
C LEU A 215 4.07 -10.63 -20.15
N ALA A 216 3.50 -9.99 -19.12
CA ALA A 216 2.16 -9.43 -19.18
C ALA A 216 2.04 -8.32 -20.23
N ARG A 217 3.00 -7.37 -20.25
CA ARG A 217 3.06 -6.31 -21.26
C ARG A 217 3.11 -6.88 -22.68
N GLN A 218 3.94 -7.89 -22.90
CA GLN A 218 4.04 -8.59 -24.18
C GLN A 218 2.78 -9.37 -24.55
N CYS A 219 2.05 -9.88 -23.56
CA CYS A 219 0.73 -10.48 -23.74
C CYS A 219 -0.39 -9.45 -23.97
N GLY A 220 -0.09 -8.15 -23.95
CA GLY A 220 -1.06 -7.07 -24.12
C GLY A 220 -1.81 -6.68 -22.84
N TYR A 221 -1.33 -7.09 -21.67
CA TYR A 221 -1.92 -6.74 -20.38
C TYR A 221 -1.07 -5.70 -19.64
N ASP A 222 -1.68 -4.57 -19.28
CA ASP A 222 -1.15 -3.69 -18.25
C ASP A 222 -1.71 -4.14 -16.89
N LEU A 223 -0.91 -4.92 -16.15
CA LEU A 223 -1.36 -5.48 -14.87
C LEU A 223 -1.83 -4.39 -13.89
N ALA A 224 -1.17 -3.23 -13.87
CA ALA A 224 -1.54 -2.15 -12.96
C ALA A 224 -2.90 -1.55 -13.34
N ALA A 225 -3.14 -1.33 -14.64
CA ALA A 225 -4.44 -0.88 -15.15
C ALA A 225 -5.54 -1.92 -14.91
N GLU A 226 -5.20 -3.21 -14.98
CA GLU A 226 -6.09 -4.32 -14.65
C GLU A 226 -6.29 -4.49 -13.13
N GLY A 227 -5.67 -3.65 -12.29
CA GLY A 227 -5.79 -3.76 -10.83
C GLY A 227 -5.17 -5.06 -10.28
N VAL A 228 -4.17 -5.60 -10.97
CA VAL A 228 -3.35 -6.72 -10.54
C VAL A 228 -2.03 -6.18 -9.98
N GLN A 229 -1.68 -6.56 -8.76
CA GLN A 229 -0.38 -6.24 -8.18
C GLN A 229 0.43 -7.52 -7.96
N ILE A 230 1.67 -7.55 -8.47
CA ILE A 230 2.60 -8.63 -8.15
C ILE A 230 3.25 -8.36 -6.79
N VAL A 231 3.23 -9.36 -5.90
CA VAL A 231 3.78 -9.25 -4.54
C VAL A 231 4.66 -10.46 -4.26
N GLU A 232 5.95 -10.20 -4.02
CA GLU A 232 6.86 -11.26 -3.58
C GLU A 232 6.55 -11.67 -2.13
N PHE A 233 6.61 -12.97 -1.85
CA PHE A 233 6.29 -13.50 -0.53
C PHE A 233 7.45 -14.12 0.25
N ALA A 234 8.65 -14.30 -0.33
CA ALA A 234 9.79 -14.85 0.40
C ALA A 234 10.06 -14.09 1.72
N GLN A 235 10.04 -12.75 1.67
CA GLN A 235 10.28 -11.92 2.86
C GLN A 235 9.03 -11.70 3.72
N SER A 236 7.85 -11.60 3.11
CA SER A 236 6.58 -11.29 3.78
C SER A 236 5.93 -12.49 4.47
N GLY A 237 6.20 -13.70 3.98
CA GLY A 237 5.53 -14.94 4.36
C GLY A 237 4.19 -15.14 3.63
N LEU A 238 4.10 -16.21 2.85
CA LEU A 238 2.94 -16.53 2.01
C LEU A 238 1.62 -16.61 2.79
N ARG A 239 1.60 -17.36 3.90
CA ARG A 239 0.39 -17.56 4.70
C ARG A 239 -0.20 -16.25 5.23
N SER A 240 0.66 -15.34 5.69
CA SER A 240 0.27 -14.02 6.20
C SER A 240 -0.38 -13.18 5.10
N LEU A 241 0.20 -13.18 3.90
CA LEU A 241 -0.35 -12.46 2.75
C LEU A 241 -1.71 -13.00 2.33
N ILE A 242 -1.87 -14.32 2.23
CA ILE A 242 -3.16 -14.94 1.88
C ILE A 242 -4.24 -14.57 2.91
N LYS A 243 -3.92 -14.58 4.21
CA LYS A 243 -4.85 -14.15 5.26
C LYS A 243 -5.25 -12.68 5.08
N VAL A 244 -4.31 -11.78 4.81
CA VAL A 244 -4.58 -10.35 4.57
C VAL A 244 -5.47 -10.16 3.35
N ALA A 245 -5.14 -10.83 2.24
CA ALA A 245 -5.92 -10.78 1.01
C ALA A 245 -7.38 -11.18 1.27
N LYS A 246 -7.61 -12.29 1.99
CA LYS A 246 -8.95 -12.74 2.38
C LYS A 246 -9.70 -11.73 3.26
N GLU A 247 -9.04 -11.15 4.27
CA GLU A 247 -9.68 -10.21 5.19
C GLU A 247 -10.06 -8.89 4.49
N PHE A 248 -9.24 -8.43 3.55
CA PHE A 248 -9.53 -7.24 2.73
C PHE A 248 -10.33 -7.54 1.46
N GLY A 249 -10.65 -8.80 1.17
CA GLY A 249 -11.37 -9.21 -0.04
C GLY A 249 -10.60 -8.92 -1.33
N ILE A 250 -9.27 -9.04 -1.30
CA ILE A 250 -8.41 -8.96 -2.47
C ILE A 250 -8.27 -10.39 -3.00
N ASP A 251 -8.54 -10.60 -4.28
CA ASP A 251 -8.30 -11.90 -4.88
C ASP A 251 -6.80 -12.19 -4.95
N TRP A 252 -6.43 -13.46 -5.02
CA TRP A 252 -5.03 -13.85 -5.03
C TRP A 252 -4.82 -15.11 -5.84
N HIS A 253 -3.64 -15.21 -6.43
CA HIS A 253 -3.13 -16.40 -7.12
C HIS A 253 -1.64 -16.54 -6.79
N VAL A 254 -1.17 -17.77 -6.56
CA VAL A 254 0.22 -18.06 -6.19
C VAL A 254 0.89 -18.81 -7.32
N VAL A 255 2.09 -18.36 -7.68
CA VAL A 255 3.02 -19.13 -8.52
C VAL A 255 4.13 -19.63 -7.61
N THR A 256 4.41 -20.94 -7.68
CA THR A 256 5.49 -21.57 -6.94
C THR A 256 6.40 -22.36 -7.86
N ASP A 257 7.66 -22.46 -7.48
CA ASP A 257 8.67 -23.29 -8.11
C ASP A 257 8.37 -24.79 -7.91
N GLY A 258 8.95 -25.65 -8.76
CA GLY A 258 8.79 -27.11 -8.66
C GLY A 258 9.74 -27.78 -7.67
N ASP A 259 10.55 -27.00 -6.95
CA ASP A 259 11.52 -27.49 -5.96
C ASP A 259 10.86 -27.91 -4.62
N PRO A 260 11.61 -28.50 -3.67
CA PRO A 260 11.06 -28.90 -2.38
C PRO A 260 10.49 -27.75 -1.54
N ALA A 261 10.93 -26.51 -1.73
CA ALA A 261 10.41 -25.34 -1.02
C ALA A 261 9.08 -24.88 -1.65
N GLY A 262 9.03 -24.79 -2.98
CA GLY A 262 7.83 -24.52 -3.76
C GLY A 262 6.69 -25.48 -3.44
N LYS A 263 6.99 -26.78 -3.30
CA LYS A 263 6.01 -27.80 -2.85
C LYS A 263 5.43 -27.52 -1.45
N LYS A 264 6.20 -26.95 -0.53
CA LYS A 264 5.69 -26.54 0.80
C LYS A 264 4.77 -25.32 0.68
N TYR A 265 5.09 -24.38 -0.20
CA TYR A 265 4.24 -23.23 -0.48
C TYR A 265 2.93 -23.69 -1.12
N ALA A 266 2.98 -24.56 -2.13
CA ALA A 266 1.81 -25.17 -2.74
C ALA A 266 0.91 -25.89 -1.72
N HIS A 267 1.49 -26.67 -0.81
CA HIS A 267 0.73 -27.29 0.29
C HIS A 267 0.06 -26.25 1.19
N THR A 268 0.75 -25.14 1.50
CA THR A 268 0.18 -24.02 2.26
C THR A 268 -1.02 -23.40 1.54
N VAL A 269 -0.95 -23.26 0.21
CA VAL A 269 -2.05 -22.75 -0.62
C VAL A 269 -3.24 -23.70 -0.60
N ARG A 270 -3.00 -25.00 -0.78
CA ARG A 270 -4.05 -26.04 -0.71
C ARG A 270 -4.80 -26.02 0.62
N ALA A 271 -4.07 -25.86 1.72
CA ALA A 271 -4.65 -25.71 3.05
C ALA A 271 -5.47 -24.40 3.23
N GLN A 272 -5.42 -23.48 2.28
CA GLN A 272 -6.09 -22.19 2.30
C GLN A 272 -7.16 -22.04 1.19
N LEU A 273 -7.46 -23.07 0.39
CA LEU A 273 -8.43 -22.97 -0.72
C LEU A 273 -9.87 -22.71 -0.22
N GLY A 274 -10.27 -23.31 0.90
CA GLY A 274 -11.66 -23.26 1.34
C GLY A 274 -12.59 -23.90 0.30
N HIS A 275 -13.41 -23.09 -0.38
CA HIS A 275 -14.28 -23.52 -1.47
C HIS A 275 -13.74 -23.17 -2.88
N ASP A 276 -12.58 -22.53 -2.95
CA ASP A 276 -11.99 -22.14 -4.23
C ASP A 276 -11.38 -23.34 -4.97
N GLN A 277 -11.43 -23.30 -6.29
CA GLN A 277 -10.74 -24.29 -7.12
C GLN A 277 -9.24 -24.05 -7.09
N GLU A 278 -8.46 -25.13 -6.94
CA GLU A 278 -7.00 -25.06 -6.87
C GLU A 278 -6.39 -24.30 -8.06
N ARG A 279 -6.86 -24.59 -9.28
CA ARG A 279 -6.44 -23.88 -10.49
C ARG A 279 -6.60 -22.36 -10.38
N HIS A 280 -7.61 -21.84 -9.68
CA HIS A 280 -7.77 -20.39 -9.54
C HIS A 280 -6.75 -19.78 -8.56
N ARG A 281 -6.17 -20.56 -7.66
CA ARG A 281 -5.31 -20.05 -6.57
C ARG A 281 -3.84 -20.45 -6.67
N LEU A 282 -3.51 -21.46 -7.46
CA LEU A 282 -2.17 -22.04 -7.53
C LEU A 282 -1.77 -22.37 -8.97
N THR A 283 -0.53 -22.03 -9.30
CA THR A 283 0.22 -22.56 -10.43
C THR A 283 1.57 -23.06 -9.92
N GLU A 284 1.79 -24.37 -10.00
CA GLU A 284 3.10 -24.98 -9.73
C GLU A 284 3.86 -25.11 -11.05
N LEU A 285 5.11 -24.63 -11.08
CA LEU A 285 5.99 -24.88 -12.21
C LEU A 285 6.37 -26.37 -12.25
N PRO A 286 6.37 -27.02 -13.44
CA PRO A 286 6.72 -28.43 -13.55
C PRO A 286 8.22 -28.68 -13.35
N ASP A 287 9.03 -27.66 -13.65
CA ASP A 287 10.48 -27.68 -13.49
C ASP A 287 10.90 -27.06 -12.16
N ARG A 288 12.17 -27.27 -11.82
CA ARG A 288 12.73 -26.88 -10.51
C ARG A 288 12.49 -25.41 -10.16
N ASP A 289 12.71 -24.51 -11.09
CA ASP A 289 12.56 -23.06 -10.95
C ASP A 289 12.19 -22.47 -12.32
N ILE A 290 11.91 -21.16 -12.36
CA ILE A 290 11.49 -20.49 -13.58
C ILE A 290 12.55 -20.51 -14.69
N GLU A 291 13.84 -20.49 -14.33
CA GLU A 291 14.93 -20.52 -15.30
C GLU A 291 15.03 -21.89 -16.00
N HIS A 292 14.93 -22.99 -15.23
CA HIS A 292 14.87 -24.33 -15.80
C HIS A 292 13.59 -24.57 -16.59
N PHE A 293 12.46 -24.02 -16.12
CA PHE A 293 11.20 -24.07 -16.84
C PHE A 293 11.32 -23.43 -18.22
N LEU A 294 11.83 -22.20 -18.30
CA LEU A 294 12.03 -21.51 -19.58
C LEU A 294 13.00 -22.26 -20.49
N TYR A 295 14.12 -22.76 -19.96
CA TYR A 295 15.08 -23.55 -20.73
C TYR A 295 14.40 -24.73 -21.46
N ASN A 296 13.58 -25.50 -20.73
CA ASN A 296 12.88 -26.67 -21.26
C ASN A 296 11.70 -26.32 -22.19
N HIS A 297 11.27 -25.05 -22.21
CA HIS A 297 10.12 -24.58 -22.98
C HIS A 297 10.51 -23.54 -24.05
N GLY A 298 11.60 -23.81 -24.78
CA GLY A 298 11.97 -23.06 -26.00
C GLY A 298 13.08 -22.02 -25.83
N PHE A 299 13.63 -21.84 -24.61
CA PHE A 299 14.74 -20.90 -24.36
C PHE A 299 16.11 -21.57 -24.36
N GLU A 300 16.22 -22.87 -24.68
CA GLU A 300 17.49 -23.60 -24.70
C GLU A 300 18.61 -22.85 -25.47
N LEU A 301 18.33 -22.44 -26.71
CA LEU A 301 19.30 -21.74 -27.55
C LEU A 301 19.69 -20.39 -26.93
N PHE A 302 18.71 -19.65 -26.40
CA PHE A 302 18.95 -18.38 -25.71
C PHE A 302 19.92 -18.55 -24.52
N PHE A 303 19.69 -19.54 -23.66
CA PHE A 303 20.59 -19.80 -22.52
C PHE A 303 21.98 -20.27 -22.97
N LYS A 304 22.10 -21.05 -24.05
CA LYS A 304 23.40 -21.48 -24.62
C LYS A 304 24.17 -20.29 -25.21
N ASP A 305 23.47 -19.37 -25.88
CA ASP A 305 24.06 -18.16 -26.47
C ASP A 305 24.65 -17.23 -25.41
N MET A 306 23.97 -17.05 -24.26
CA MET A 306 24.46 -16.21 -23.14
C MET A 306 25.83 -16.65 -22.60
N ILE A 307 26.13 -17.95 -22.65
CA ILE A 307 27.40 -18.54 -22.21
C ILE A 307 28.33 -18.91 -23.37
N LYS A 308 27.98 -18.55 -24.62
CA LYS A 308 28.76 -18.82 -25.83
C LYS A 308 29.10 -20.30 -26.01
N VAL A 309 28.15 -21.18 -25.73
CA VAL A 309 28.30 -22.63 -25.94
C VAL A 309 27.72 -23.01 -27.32
N PRO A 310 28.43 -23.81 -28.14
CA PRO A 310 27.89 -24.30 -29.41
C PRO A 310 26.56 -25.04 -29.22
N HIS A 311 25.61 -24.82 -30.13
CA HIS A 311 24.24 -25.37 -30.01
C HIS A 311 24.21 -26.90 -29.93
N ASP A 312 25.10 -27.56 -30.67
CA ASP A 312 25.19 -29.02 -30.76
C ASP A 312 25.91 -29.68 -29.57
N HIS A 313 26.50 -28.89 -28.66
CA HIS A 313 27.26 -29.47 -27.56
C HIS A 313 26.33 -30.01 -26.47
N PRO A 314 26.40 -31.31 -26.12
CA PRO A 314 25.48 -31.92 -25.17
C PRO A 314 25.87 -31.54 -23.73
N ILE A 315 25.28 -30.46 -23.23
CA ILE A 315 25.38 -30.05 -21.83
C ILE A 315 24.02 -30.25 -21.16
N PRO A 316 23.96 -30.90 -19.97
CA PRO A 316 22.74 -30.96 -19.17
C PRO A 316 22.20 -29.55 -18.85
N ALA A 317 20.88 -29.35 -18.95
CA ALA A 317 20.21 -28.08 -18.66
C ALA A 317 20.66 -27.45 -17.33
N LYS A 318 20.75 -28.28 -16.27
CA LYS A 318 21.24 -27.87 -14.95
C LYS A 318 22.63 -27.23 -14.98
N LYS A 319 23.56 -27.69 -15.82
CA LYS A 319 24.90 -27.10 -15.93
C LYS A 319 24.86 -25.76 -16.69
N VAL A 320 24.03 -25.65 -17.73
CA VAL A 320 23.85 -24.43 -18.52
C VAL A 320 23.27 -23.32 -17.63
N VAL A 321 22.11 -23.58 -17.01
CA VAL A 321 21.41 -22.60 -16.16
C VAL A 321 22.29 -22.15 -14.99
N ASN A 322 22.97 -23.08 -14.30
CA ASN A 322 23.90 -22.72 -13.22
C ASN A 322 25.08 -21.87 -13.70
N ARG A 323 25.57 -22.06 -14.93
CA ARG A 323 26.65 -21.24 -15.48
C ARG A 323 26.16 -19.83 -15.82
N VAL A 324 24.94 -19.72 -16.36
CA VAL A 324 24.28 -18.44 -16.63
C VAL A 324 24.07 -17.67 -15.32
N LEU A 325 23.49 -18.30 -14.30
CA LEU A 325 23.24 -17.70 -12.98
C LEU A 325 24.53 -17.30 -12.22
N LYS A 326 25.68 -17.90 -12.56
CA LYS A 326 26.98 -17.48 -12.02
C LYS A 326 27.55 -16.24 -12.72
N LYS A 327 27.17 -16.02 -13.97
CA LYS A 327 27.71 -14.95 -14.82
C LYS A 327 26.81 -13.70 -14.82
N HIS A 328 25.51 -13.89 -14.69
CA HIS A 328 24.50 -12.84 -14.75
C HIS A 328 23.69 -12.81 -13.46
N ALA A 329 23.40 -11.61 -12.96
CA ALA A 329 22.47 -11.46 -11.86
C ALA A 329 21.05 -11.83 -12.33
N LYS A 330 20.19 -12.25 -11.41
CA LYS A 330 18.81 -12.65 -11.75
C LYS A 330 17.99 -11.54 -12.42
N PRO A 331 18.07 -10.26 -12.00
CA PRO A 331 17.36 -9.18 -12.70
C PRO A 331 17.85 -8.99 -14.14
N ASP A 332 19.17 -9.06 -14.38
CA ASP A 332 19.74 -8.93 -15.73
C ASP A 332 19.28 -10.07 -16.63
N LEU A 333 19.22 -11.29 -16.09
CA LEU A 333 18.70 -12.45 -16.79
C LEU A 333 17.21 -12.27 -17.14
N ALA A 334 16.39 -11.74 -16.22
CA ALA A 334 15.00 -11.45 -16.51
C ALA A 334 14.86 -10.43 -17.67
N LEU A 335 15.63 -9.34 -17.66
CA LEU A 335 15.63 -8.35 -18.75
C LEU A 335 16.09 -8.94 -20.10
N ALA A 336 17.06 -9.87 -20.07
CA ALA A 336 17.50 -10.56 -21.29
C ALA A 336 16.43 -11.50 -21.85
N ILE A 337 15.73 -12.25 -20.99
CA ILE A 337 14.60 -13.12 -21.38
C ILE A 337 13.50 -12.27 -22.02
N VAL A 338 13.20 -11.13 -21.42
CA VAL A 338 12.23 -10.17 -21.92
C VAL A 338 12.57 -9.71 -23.33
N SER A 339 13.82 -9.25 -23.53
CA SER A 339 14.29 -8.74 -24.82
C SER A 339 14.18 -9.84 -25.89
N HIS A 340 14.51 -11.08 -25.52
CA HIS A 340 14.35 -12.23 -26.40
C HIS A 340 12.89 -12.47 -26.82
N CYS A 341 11.95 -12.28 -25.89
CA CYS A 341 10.53 -12.41 -26.18
C CYS A 341 9.98 -11.26 -27.02
N GLU A 342 10.50 -10.04 -26.88
CA GLU A 342 10.12 -8.92 -27.75
C GLU A 342 10.50 -9.19 -29.21
N GLU A 343 11.67 -9.78 -29.45
CA GLU A 343 12.16 -10.11 -30.79
C GLU A 343 11.36 -11.26 -31.44
N LYS A 344 11.02 -12.31 -30.67
CA LYS A 344 10.33 -13.50 -31.19
C LYS A 344 8.81 -13.43 -31.12
N GLY A 345 8.27 -12.43 -30.44
CA GLY A 345 6.83 -12.24 -30.25
C GLY A 345 6.21 -13.18 -29.23
N MET A 346 4.91 -13.00 -28.98
CA MET A 346 4.16 -13.66 -27.89
C MET A 346 4.21 -15.21 -27.93
N GLU A 347 4.38 -15.82 -29.10
CA GLU A 347 4.36 -17.28 -29.23
C GLU A 347 5.58 -17.98 -28.60
N CYS A 348 6.68 -17.25 -28.34
CA CYS A 348 7.79 -17.83 -27.59
C CYS A 348 7.50 -17.94 -26.08
N ILE A 349 6.49 -17.23 -25.56
CA ILE A 349 6.15 -17.27 -24.14
C ILE A 349 5.42 -18.59 -23.85
N PRO A 350 5.92 -19.40 -22.89
CA PRO A 350 5.31 -20.69 -22.58
C PRO A 350 3.83 -20.56 -22.23
N VAL A 351 3.03 -21.50 -22.74
CA VAL A 351 1.57 -21.51 -22.60
C VAL A 351 1.15 -21.41 -21.13
N LEU A 352 1.85 -22.10 -20.22
CA LEU A 352 1.57 -22.02 -18.78
C LEU A 352 1.59 -20.58 -18.26
N LEU A 353 2.62 -19.79 -18.60
CA LEU A 353 2.74 -18.39 -18.15
C LEU A 353 1.66 -17.51 -18.78
N ARG A 354 1.38 -17.69 -20.08
CA ARG A 354 0.29 -16.98 -20.77
C ARG A 354 -1.07 -17.25 -20.10
N TRP A 355 -1.33 -18.50 -19.72
CA TRP A 355 -2.57 -18.89 -19.04
C TRP A 355 -2.66 -18.36 -17.61
N THR A 356 -1.55 -18.33 -16.87
CA THR A 356 -1.48 -17.72 -15.53
C THR A 356 -1.79 -16.21 -15.60
N LEU A 357 -1.21 -15.51 -16.57
CA LEU A 357 -1.46 -14.08 -16.81
C LEU A 357 -2.92 -13.81 -17.21
N LYS A 358 -3.46 -14.58 -18.15
CA LYS A 358 -4.88 -14.47 -18.52
C LYS A 358 -5.80 -14.73 -17.32
N ARG A 359 -5.46 -15.72 -16.49
CA ARG A 359 -6.23 -16.09 -15.29
C ARG A 359 -6.24 -14.96 -14.27
N ILE A 360 -5.09 -14.39 -13.92
CA ILE A 360 -5.02 -13.31 -12.91
C ILE A 360 -5.81 -12.07 -13.36
N VAL A 361 -5.74 -11.71 -14.65
CA VAL A 361 -6.51 -10.59 -15.22
C VAL A 361 -8.02 -10.89 -15.18
N THR A 362 -8.42 -12.11 -15.52
CA THR A 362 -9.83 -12.53 -15.43
C THR A 362 -10.34 -12.47 -14.00
N MET A 363 -9.54 -12.91 -13.02
CA MET A 363 -9.89 -12.84 -11.60
C MET A 363 -10.02 -11.40 -11.11
N ALA A 364 -9.14 -10.50 -11.56
CA ALA A 364 -9.25 -9.09 -11.23
C ALA A 364 -10.52 -8.44 -11.78
N SER A 365 -10.98 -8.89 -12.95
CA SER A 365 -12.20 -8.39 -13.60
C SER A 365 -13.50 -9.02 -13.09
N GLY A 366 -13.45 -10.23 -12.53
CA GLY A 366 -14.66 -10.97 -12.10
C GLY A 366 -15.37 -10.41 -10.86
N ASN A 367 -14.74 -9.49 -10.12
CA ASN A 367 -15.28 -8.90 -8.88
C ASN A 367 -15.86 -7.49 -9.06
N THR A 368 -16.10 -7.04 -10.29
CA THR A 368 -16.81 -5.79 -10.61
C THR A 368 -18.16 -6.10 -11.22
#